data_AF-A0AAN8MLM3-F1
#
_entry.id   AF-A0AAN8MLM3-F1
#
_cell.length_a   1.000
_cell.length_b   1.000
_cell.length_c   1.000
_cell.angle_alpha   90.00
_cell.angle_beta   90.00
_cell.angle_gamma   90.00
#
_symmetry.space_group_name_H-M   'P 1'
#
loop_
_entity.id
_entity.type
_entity.pdbx_description
1 polymer ?
#
loop_
_entity_poly.entity_id
_entity_poly.type
_entity_poly.pdbx_seq_one_letter_code
_entity_poly.pdbx_strand_id
1 'polypeptide(L)'
;MNRAHLIGGGCGEHLIRTMLARECSSAMQCEDAHQALLEAMQNKFISSPFLASEDCVLGGVIVLRCCRCSDAQPSPDIQAILVEFLWSHTTESMCVGYMSAQDGKAKTHISRLPPGAVAGQSLAIEGGVCRLVNTATTVDLTTPTSPHATPTSQMGHASSPKPS
;
A
#
# COMPACT_ATOMS: atom_id res chain seq x y z
N MET A 1 4.09 12.28 10.54
CA MET A 1 3.20 12.84 9.50
C MET A 1 2.67 11.68 8.68
N ASN A 2 1.36 11.45 8.74
CA ASN A 2 0.70 10.32 8.09
C ASN A 2 0.61 10.60 6.58
N ARG A 3 1.14 9.69 5.75
CA ARG A 3 0.96 9.77 4.30
C ARG A 3 -0.27 8.96 3.92
N ALA A 4 -1.25 9.64 3.32
CA ALA A 4 -2.42 9.01 2.71
C ALA A 4 -2.27 9.02 1.19
N HIS A 5 -2.45 7.86 0.56
CA HIS A 5 -2.62 7.75 -0.89
C HIS A 5 -4.08 7.44 -1.19
N LEU A 6 -4.66 8.15 -2.16
CA LEU A 6 -6.08 8.12 -2.44
C LEU A 6 -6.33 7.93 -3.93
N ILE A 7 -7.25 7.01 -4.24
CA ILE A 7 -7.72 6.75 -5.59
C ILE A 7 -9.24 6.88 -5.56
N GLY A 8 -9.78 7.81 -6.36
CA GLY A 8 -11.21 7.98 -6.54
C GLY A 8 -11.73 7.17 -7.73
N GLY A 9 -12.92 6.60 -7.60
CA GLY A 9 -13.66 5.94 -8.69
C GLY A 9 -15.14 6.34 -8.68
N GLY A 10 -15.84 6.21 -9.80
CA GLY A 10 -17.26 6.58 -9.95
C GLY A 10 -17.48 7.74 -10.92
N CYS A 11 -18.49 8.58 -10.65
CA CYS A 11 -18.80 9.72 -11.51
C CYS A 11 -17.69 10.78 -11.39
N GLY A 12 -16.90 10.96 -12.46
CA GLY A 12 -15.77 11.88 -12.47
C GLY A 12 -16.14 13.31 -12.09
N GLU A 13 -17.32 13.77 -12.51
CA GLU A 13 -17.82 15.10 -12.17
C GLU A 13 -18.06 15.28 -10.67
N HIS A 14 -18.67 14.28 -10.00
CA HIS A 14 -18.86 14.33 -8.56
C HIS A 14 -17.52 14.43 -7.83
N LEU A 15 -16.56 13.59 -8.23
CA LEU A 15 -15.22 13.56 -7.61
C LEU A 15 -14.47 14.88 -7.79
N ILE A 16 -14.56 15.49 -8.98
CA ILE A 16 -13.88 16.74 -9.31
C ILE A 16 -14.53 17.92 -8.56
N ARG A 17 -15.86 18.04 -8.59
CA ARG A 17 -16.58 19.15 -7.95
C ARG A 17 -16.33 19.20 -6.43
N THR A 18 -16.18 18.06 -5.78
CA THR A 18 -15.90 17.99 -4.33
C THR A 18 -14.43 17.89 -3.98
N MET A 19 -13.53 17.79 -4.96
CA MET A 19 -12.11 17.51 -4.74
C MET A 19 -11.90 16.31 -3.81
N LEU A 20 -12.66 15.23 -4.00
CA LEU A 20 -12.84 14.18 -2.99
C LEU A 20 -11.53 13.60 -2.43
N ALA A 21 -10.57 13.31 -3.31
CA ALA A 21 -9.26 12.79 -2.91
C ALA A 21 -8.50 13.75 -1.99
N ARG A 22 -8.66 15.07 -2.15
CA ARG A 22 -8.02 16.05 -1.26
C ARG A 22 -8.70 16.08 0.10
N GLU A 23 -10.03 16.14 0.13
CA GLU A 23 -10.81 16.18 1.37
C GLU A 23 -10.58 14.93 2.23
N CYS A 24 -10.58 13.74 1.61
CA CYS A 24 -10.24 12.50 2.31
C CYS A 24 -8.79 12.53 2.83
N SER A 25 -7.82 13.07 2.06
CA SER A 25 -6.42 13.13 2.49
C SER A 25 -6.24 14.00 3.73
N SER A 26 -6.95 15.13 3.77
CA SER A 26 -6.98 16.02 4.91
C SER A 26 -7.63 15.35 6.13
N ALA A 27 -8.72 14.60 5.94
CA ALA A 27 -9.36 13.85 7.02
C ALA A 27 -8.44 12.74 7.60
N MET A 28 -7.60 12.12 6.77
CA MET A 28 -6.68 11.04 7.20
C MET A 28 -5.54 11.49 8.12
N GLN A 29 -5.49 12.76 8.48
CA GLN A 29 -4.59 13.26 9.53
C GLN A 29 -5.14 12.98 10.94
N CYS A 30 -6.42 12.61 11.07
CA CYS A 30 -7.02 12.19 12.33
C CYS A 30 -6.45 10.83 12.81
N GLU A 31 -6.51 10.60 14.13
CA GLU A 31 -6.07 9.34 14.75
C GLU A 31 -6.92 8.14 14.29
N ASP A 32 -8.25 8.29 14.32
CA ASP A 32 -9.20 7.31 13.82
C ASP A 32 -9.48 7.53 12.32
N ALA A 33 -8.77 6.77 11.47
CA ALA A 33 -8.93 6.86 10.03
C ALA A 33 -10.29 6.35 9.54
N HIS A 34 -10.89 5.37 10.21
CA HIS A 34 -12.18 4.84 9.80
C HIS A 34 -13.27 5.89 9.98
N GLN A 35 -13.35 6.47 11.19
CA GLN A 35 -14.32 7.50 11.49
C GLN A 35 -14.10 8.77 10.64
N ALA A 36 -12.85 9.19 10.46
CA ALA A 36 -12.55 10.37 9.64
C ALA A 36 -12.94 10.17 8.16
N LEU A 37 -12.78 8.97 7.61
CA LEU A 37 -13.19 8.67 6.24
C LEU A 37 -14.71 8.67 6.11
N LEU A 38 -15.40 8.04 7.06
CA LEU A 38 -16.85 8.00 7.14
C LEU A 38 -17.45 9.41 7.18
N GLU A 39 -16.89 10.31 8.00
CA GLU A 39 -17.33 11.71 8.07
C GLU A 39 -17.02 12.49 6.80
N ALA A 40 -15.85 12.30 6.20
CA ALA A 40 -15.50 12.94 4.93
C ALA A 40 -16.47 12.53 3.81
N MET A 41 -16.75 11.23 3.68
CA MET A 41 -17.67 10.72 2.66
C MET A 41 -19.11 11.21 2.89
N GLN A 42 -19.59 11.28 4.13
CA GLN A 42 -20.94 11.78 4.40
C GLN A 42 -21.06 13.30 4.19
N ASN A 43 -20.15 14.07 4.79
CA ASN A 43 -20.30 15.53 4.90
C ASN A 43 -19.68 16.28 3.72
N LYS A 44 -18.58 15.78 3.16
CA LYS A 44 -17.84 16.42 2.07
C LYS A 44 -18.18 15.87 0.69
N PHE A 45 -18.84 14.71 0.63
CA PHE A 45 -19.24 14.07 -0.62
C PHE A 45 -20.76 13.95 -0.77
N ILE A 46 -21.43 13.07 -0.02
CA ILE A 46 -22.89 12.84 -0.15
C ILE A 46 -23.67 14.14 0.11
N SER A 47 -23.36 14.82 1.22
CA SER A 47 -24.05 16.06 1.64
C SER A 47 -23.36 17.32 1.13
N SER A 48 -22.52 17.19 0.10
CA SER A 48 -21.72 18.30 -0.40
C SER A 48 -22.60 19.36 -1.05
N PRO A 49 -22.48 20.65 -0.69
CA PRO A 49 -23.25 21.71 -1.37
C PRO A 49 -22.89 21.84 -2.86
N PHE A 50 -21.71 21.36 -3.27
CA PHE A 50 -21.29 21.31 -4.68
C PHE A 50 -22.07 20.28 -5.51
N LEU A 51 -22.79 19.37 -4.86
CA LEU A 51 -23.59 18.32 -5.47
C LEU A 51 -25.07 18.40 -5.05
N ALA A 52 -25.52 19.53 -4.51
CA ALA A 52 -26.89 19.68 -4.01
C ALA A 52 -27.98 19.50 -5.09
N SER A 53 -27.61 19.65 -6.37
CA SER A 53 -28.50 19.42 -7.51
C SER A 53 -28.52 17.96 -8.00
N GLU A 54 -27.67 17.09 -7.45
CA GLU A 54 -27.54 15.71 -7.88
C GLU A 54 -28.48 14.81 -7.07
N ASP A 55 -29.38 14.09 -7.75
CA ASP A 55 -30.30 13.16 -7.09
C ASP A 55 -29.59 11.90 -6.54
N CYS A 56 -28.39 11.58 -7.08
CA CYS A 56 -27.59 10.44 -6.65
C CYS A 56 -26.08 10.75 -6.72
N VAL A 57 -25.41 10.79 -5.57
CA VAL A 57 -23.97 11.08 -5.50
C VAL A 57 -23.16 9.79 -5.58
N LEU A 58 -22.74 9.41 -6.79
CA LEU A 58 -21.98 8.18 -7.03
C LEU A 58 -20.47 8.38 -7.03
N GLY A 59 -19.77 7.74 -6.10
CA GLY A 59 -18.32 7.71 -6.04
C GLY A 59 -17.79 6.75 -4.99
N GLY A 60 -16.48 6.51 -5.02
CA GLY A 60 -15.78 5.72 -4.04
C GLY A 60 -14.30 6.07 -3.97
N VAL A 61 -13.67 5.69 -2.87
CA VAL A 61 -12.27 5.97 -2.57
C VAL A 61 -11.60 4.73 -1.99
N ILE A 62 -10.35 4.52 -2.38
CA ILE A 62 -9.42 3.61 -1.69
C ILE A 62 -8.37 4.46 -1.00
N VAL A 63 -8.14 4.21 0.28
CA VAL A 63 -7.24 4.94 1.16
C VAL A 63 -6.13 4.02 1.63
N LEU A 64 -4.88 4.47 1.53
CA LEU A 64 -3.73 3.82 2.15
C LEU A 64 -3.05 4.81 3.09
N ARG A 65 -3.14 4.58 4.40
CA ARG A 65 -2.51 5.39 5.44
C ARG A 65 -1.34 4.63 6.07
N CYS A 66 -0.14 5.22 6.01
CA CYS A 66 1.05 4.63 6.62
C CYS A 66 1.43 5.42 7.89
N CYS A 67 1.48 4.72 9.02
CA CYS A 67 1.94 5.22 10.30
C CYS A 67 3.24 4.50 10.68
N ARG A 68 4.28 5.26 11.06
CA ARG A 68 5.50 4.66 11.60
C ARG A 68 5.23 4.29 13.06
N CYS A 69 5.46 3.03 13.43
CA CYS A 69 5.41 2.65 14.84
C CYS A 69 6.54 3.36 15.59
N SER A 70 6.19 4.33 16.43
CA SER A 70 7.10 4.95 17.37
C SER A 70 6.85 4.34 18.75
N ASP A 71 7.45 3.19 19.05
CA ASP A 71 7.53 2.80 20.45
C ASP A 71 8.84 2.07 20.81
N ALA A 72 9.29 2.43 22.01
CA ALA A 72 10.46 2.12 22.81
C ALA A 72 11.61 1.26 22.21
N GLN A 73 12.78 1.90 22.14
CA GLN A 73 14.08 1.41 21.69
C GLN A 73 14.18 1.12 20.18
N PRO A 74 14.77 2.04 19.40
CA PRO A 74 15.15 1.72 18.03
C PRO A 74 16.28 0.69 18.08
N SER A 75 15.94 -0.60 17.94
CA SER A 75 16.90 -1.51 17.34
C SER A 75 17.11 -1.00 15.92
N PRO A 76 18.33 -0.57 15.54
CA PRO A 76 18.57 0.10 14.25
C PRO A 76 18.22 -0.76 13.02
N ASP A 77 18.01 -2.07 13.20
CA ASP A 77 17.88 -3.03 12.10
C ASP A 77 16.43 -3.36 11.68
N ILE A 78 15.41 -2.96 12.44
CA ILE A 78 14.01 -3.33 12.14
C ILE A 78 13.09 -2.11 12.25
N GLN A 79 12.70 -1.55 11.10
CA GLN A 79 11.65 -0.53 11.03
C GLN A 79 10.32 -1.18 10.62
N ALA A 80 9.34 -1.14 11.51
CA ALA A 80 7.98 -1.57 11.21
C ALA A 80 7.10 -0.37 10.83
N ILE A 81 6.33 -0.53 9.75
CA ILE A 81 5.33 0.44 9.29
C ILE A 81 3.96 -0.22 9.47
N LEU A 82 3.07 0.44 10.21
CA LEU A 82 1.67 0.09 10.25
C LEU A 82 0.99 0.72 9.03
N VAL A 83 0.30 -0.09 8.26
CA VAL A 83 -0.46 0.32 7.09
C VAL A 83 -1.93 0.05 7.35
N GLU A 84 -2.72 1.10 7.39
CA GLU A 84 -4.17 1.01 7.32
C GLU A 84 -4.60 1.18 5.88
N PHE A 85 -5.47 0.29 5.43
CA PHE A 85 -6.08 0.38 4.11
C PHE A 85 -7.59 0.33 4.28
N LEU A 86 -8.27 1.34 3.73
CA LEU A 86 -9.72 1.46 3.79
C LEU A 86 -10.26 1.65 2.39
N TRP A 87 -11.49 1.25 2.18
CA TRP A 87 -12.24 1.66 1.00
C TRP A 87 -13.65 2.07 1.41
N SER A 88 -14.20 3.02 0.69
CA SER A 88 -15.56 3.49 0.92
C SER A 88 -16.21 3.90 -0.38
N HIS A 89 -17.50 3.62 -0.54
CA HIS A 89 -18.23 3.96 -1.75
C HIS A 89 -19.73 4.16 -1.50
N THR A 90 -20.34 4.94 -2.38
CA THR A 90 -21.79 5.18 -2.45
C THR A 90 -22.45 4.46 -3.62
N THR A 91 -21.67 3.86 -4.51
CA THR A 91 -22.14 3.00 -5.60
C THR A 91 -22.73 1.70 -5.06
N GLU A 92 -23.51 0.97 -5.85
CA GLU A 92 -24.06 -0.35 -5.44
C GLU A 92 -22.97 -1.33 -5.00
N SER A 93 -21.83 -1.29 -5.67
CA SER A 93 -20.66 -2.10 -5.33
C SER A 93 -19.35 -1.44 -5.75
N MET A 94 -18.25 -1.91 -5.17
CA MET A 94 -16.88 -1.56 -5.53
C MET A 94 -15.99 -2.80 -5.42
N CYS A 95 -15.28 -3.14 -6.49
CA CYS A 95 -14.30 -4.23 -6.45
C CYS A 95 -12.94 -3.68 -5.99
N VAL A 96 -12.34 -4.33 -5.00
CA VAL A 96 -11.05 -3.94 -4.42
C VAL A 96 -10.10 -5.14 -4.45
N GLY A 97 -8.86 -4.90 -4.85
CA GLY A 97 -7.77 -5.87 -4.77
C GLY A 97 -6.63 -5.31 -3.93
N TYR A 98 -6.10 -6.09 -2.99
CA TYR A 98 -4.99 -5.69 -2.15
C TYR A 98 -4.02 -6.85 -1.90
N MET A 99 -2.74 -6.52 -1.75
CA MET A 99 -1.66 -7.48 -1.51
C MET A 99 -0.52 -6.80 -0.76
N SER A 100 -0.03 -7.44 0.29
CA SER A 100 1.26 -7.10 0.89
C SER A 100 2.36 -7.93 0.22
N ALA A 101 3.54 -7.34 0.06
CA ALA A 101 4.73 -8.06 -0.41
C ALA A 101 5.08 -9.28 0.45
N GLN A 102 4.59 -9.32 1.70
CA GLN A 102 4.80 -10.41 2.65
C GLN A 102 3.71 -11.51 2.60
N ASP A 103 2.55 -11.24 1.97
CA ASP A 103 1.37 -12.12 2.01
C ASP A 103 1.38 -13.19 0.90
N GLY A 104 2.28 -13.06 -0.08
CA GLY A 104 2.50 -14.03 -1.17
C GLY A 104 1.32 -14.25 -2.13
N LYS A 105 0.10 -13.79 -1.79
CA LYS A 105 -1.13 -13.96 -2.56
C LYS A 105 -2.00 -12.70 -2.47
N ALA A 106 -2.44 -12.23 -3.63
CA ALA A 106 -3.40 -11.13 -3.71
C ALA A 106 -4.78 -11.55 -3.17
N LYS A 107 -5.45 -10.62 -2.50
CA LYS A 107 -6.83 -10.75 -2.02
C LYS A 107 -7.72 -9.84 -2.86
N THR A 108 -8.91 -10.32 -3.18
CA THR A 108 -9.94 -9.58 -3.92
C THR A 108 -11.24 -9.58 -3.13
N HIS A 109 -11.96 -8.48 -3.15
CA HIS A 109 -13.20 -8.30 -2.41
C HIS A 109 -14.18 -7.45 -3.24
N ILE A 110 -15.46 -7.85 -3.27
CA ILE A 110 -16.53 -7.04 -3.85
C ILE A 110 -17.31 -6.45 -2.69
N SER A 111 -17.00 -5.20 -2.37
CA SER A 111 -17.73 -4.43 -1.37
C SER A 111 -19.09 -4.05 -1.95
N ARG A 112 -20.14 -4.16 -1.13
CA ARG A 112 -21.52 -3.90 -1.53
C ARG A 112 -22.20 -3.08 -0.45
N LEU A 113 -23.14 -2.24 -0.87
CA LEU A 113 -24.00 -1.56 0.08
C LEU A 113 -24.80 -2.57 0.91
N PRO A 114 -25.11 -2.27 2.18
CA PRO A 114 -25.97 -3.11 3.00
C PRO A 114 -27.35 -3.35 2.36
N PRO A 115 -28.01 -4.49 2.64
CA PRO A 115 -29.37 -4.71 2.18
C PRO A 115 -30.31 -3.57 2.60
N GLY A 116 -31.08 -3.04 1.65
CA GLY A 116 -32.00 -1.91 1.88
C GLY A 116 -31.38 -0.52 1.80
N ALA A 117 -30.05 -0.42 1.68
CA ALA A 117 -29.38 0.85 1.43
C ALA A 117 -29.58 1.32 -0.02
N VAL A 118 -29.60 2.63 -0.24
CA VAL A 118 -29.85 3.25 -1.55
C VAL A 118 -28.55 3.80 -2.11
N ALA A 119 -28.18 3.36 -3.31
CA ALA A 119 -26.98 3.86 -3.99
C ALA A 119 -27.07 5.38 -4.23
N GLY A 120 -25.96 6.06 -4.01
CA GLY A 120 -25.86 7.52 -4.11
C GLY A 120 -26.36 8.29 -2.89
N GLN A 121 -26.98 7.62 -1.92
CA GLN A 121 -27.50 8.22 -0.68
C GLN A 121 -26.95 7.54 0.59
N SER A 122 -26.53 6.29 0.46
CA SER A 122 -25.91 5.49 1.51
C SER A 122 -24.43 5.26 1.23
N LEU A 123 -23.71 4.82 2.26
CA LEU A 123 -22.27 4.57 2.20
C LEU A 123 -21.94 3.16 2.71
N ALA A 124 -21.04 2.47 2.01
CA ALA A 124 -20.29 1.34 2.56
C ALA A 124 -18.88 1.81 2.91
N ILE A 125 -18.33 1.30 4.00
CA ILE A 125 -16.94 1.50 4.41
C ILE A 125 -16.43 0.21 5.03
N GLU A 126 -15.26 -0.23 4.60
CA GLU A 126 -14.56 -1.39 5.13
C GLU A 126 -13.05 -1.14 5.07
N GLY A 127 -12.28 -2.00 5.73
CA GLY A 127 -10.83 -1.87 5.70
C GLY A 127 -10.12 -2.90 6.57
N GLY A 128 -8.82 -2.74 6.68
CA GLY A 128 -7.97 -3.57 7.51
C GLY A 128 -6.62 -2.94 7.81
N VAL A 129 -5.82 -3.67 8.58
CA VAL A 129 -4.46 -3.28 8.96
C VAL A 129 -3.46 -4.32 8.47
N CYS A 130 -2.29 -3.85 8.05
CA CYS A 130 -1.15 -4.67 7.68
C CYS A 130 0.11 -4.09 8.32
N ARG A 131 0.93 -4.95 8.93
CA ARG A 131 2.23 -4.54 9.46
C ARG A 131 3.30 -4.93 8.45
N LEU A 132 3.99 -3.93 7.91
CA LEU A 132 5.15 -4.13 7.05
C LEU A 132 6.41 -4.05 7.90
N VAL A 133 7.31 -5.01 7.72
CA VAL A 133 8.60 -5.07 8.39
C VAL A 133 9.68 -4.89 7.33
N ASN A 134 10.48 -3.84 7.47
CA ASN A 134 11.64 -3.65 6.60
C ASN A 134 12.85 -4.31 7.27
N THR A 135 13.24 -5.49 6.81
CA THR A 135 14.56 -6.05 7.10
C THR A 135 15.53 -5.34 6.16
N ALA A 136 16.39 -4.47 6.66
CA ALA A 136 17.49 -3.98 5.85
C ALA A 136 18.34 -5.21 5.46
N THR A 137 18.27 -5.63 4.20
CA THR A 137 19.18 -6.64 3.69
C THR A 137 20.56 -5.96 3.68
N THR A 138 21.39 -6.26 4.68
CA THR A 138 22.81 -5.95 4.64
C THR A 138 23.38 -6.75 3.47
N VAL A 139 23.44 -6.12 2.29
CA VAL A 139 24.32 -6.59 1.22
C VAL A 139 25.73 -6.34 1.74
N ASP A 140 26.33 -7.37 2.30
CA ASP A 140 27.75 -7.38 2.65
C ASP A 140 28.56 -7.24 1.36
N LEU A 141 28.87 -5.99 1.00
CA LEU A 141 29.76 -5.64 -0.09
C LEU A 141 31.21 -5.68 0.41
N THR A 142 31.65 -6.79 1.02
CA THR A 142 33.07 -6.99 1.31
C THR A 142 33.55 -8.39 0.92
N THR A 143 33.84 -8.58 -0.37
CA THR A 143 35.04 -9.34 -0.77
C THR A 143 35.64 -8.72 -2.04
N PRO A 144 36.83 -8.09 -1.96
CA PRO A 144 37.59 -7.76 -3.15
C PRO A 144 38.38 -9.01 -3.56
N THR A 145 37.93 -9.73 -4.59
CA THR A 145 38.81 -10.71 -5.26
C THR A 145 39.34 -10.10 -6.55
N SER A 146 40.63 -9.82 -6.59
CA SER A 146 41.42 -9.55 -7.78
C SER A 146 42.89 -9.88 -7.48
N PRO A 147 43.78 -10.21 -8.44
CA PRO A 147 43.58 -10.72 -9.80
C PRO A 147 44.40 -12.00 -10.09
N HIS A 148 44.04 -12.69 -11.18
CA HIS A 148 44.96 -13.30 -12.16
C HIS A 148 46.06 -14.28 -11.67
N ALA A 149 45.78 -15.58 -11.71
CA ALA A 149 46.80 -16.63 -11.77
C ALA A 149 46.74 -17.34 -13.14
N THR A 150 47.77 -17.12 -13.95
CA THR A 150 48.02 -17.80 -15.23
C THR A 150 48.34 -19.28 -14.97
N PRO A 151 47.76 -20.26 -15.70
CA PRO A 151 48.21 -21.64 -15.62
C PRO A 151 49.40 -21.85 -16.56
N THR A 152 50.59 -22.06 -15.99
CA THR A 152 51.78 -22.49 -16.72
C THR A 152 51.67 -23.98 -17.06
N SER A 153 51.67 -24.30 -18.34
CA SER A 153 51.68 -25.64 -18.93
C SER A 153 52.89 -26.46 -18.46
N GLN A 154 52.68 -27.60 -17.79
CA GLN A 154 53.72 -28.61 -17.59
C GLN A 154 53.87 -29.44 -18.86
N MET A 155 55.04 -29.36 -19.50
CA MET A 155 55.48 -30.26 -20.56
C MET A 155 56.48 -31.24 -19.94
N GLY A 156 56.18 -32.53 -20.00
CA GLY A 156 56.97 -33.59 -19.40
C GLY A 156 58.29 -33.84 -20.13
N HIS A 157 59.34 -34.13 -19.37
CA HIS A 157 60.56 -34.76 -19.86
C HIS A 157 60.85 -36.01 -19.02
N ALA A 158 60.79 -37.16 -19.70
CA ALA A 158 61.23 -38.45 -19.18
C ALA A 158 62.76 -38.54 -19.25
N SER A 159 63.38 -38.90 -18.13
CA SER A 159 64.80 -39.23 -18.06
C SER A 159 64.98 -40.44 -17.14
N SER A 160 65.34 -41.57 -17.74
CA SER A 160 65.69 -42.84 -17.10
C SER A 160 66.94 -42.74 -16.21
N PRO A 161 67.11 -43.63 -15.22
CA PRO A 161 68.43 -43.97 -14.69
C PRO A 161 68.84 -45.42 -15.00
N LYS A 162 70.10 -45.58 -15.43
CA LYS A 162 70.98 -46.78 -15.29
C LYS A 162 71.87 -46.53 -14.05
N PRO A 163 72.71 -47.47 -13.55
CA PRO A 163 72.71 -48.93 -13.64
C PRO A 163 72.92 -49.63 -12.26
N SER A 164 72.83 -50.96 -12.23
CA SER A 164 73.69 -51.87 -11.45
C SER A 164 73.85 -53.18 -12.23
#